data_AF-R7T785-F1
#
_entry.id   AF-R7T785-F1
#
_cell.length_a   1.000
_cell.length_b   1.000
_cell.length_c   1.000
_cell.angle_alpha   90.00
_cell.angle_beta   90.00
_cell.angle_gamma   90.00
#
_symmetry.space_group_name_H-M   'P 1'
#
loop_
_entity.id
_entity.type
_entity.pdbx_description
1 polymer ?
#
loop_
_entity_poly.entity_id
_entity_poly.type
_entity_poly.pdbx_seq_one_letter_code
_entity_poly.pdbx_strand_id
1 'polypeptide(L)'
;MSSEARLPQFKRPRQPHHPASLPKIRPTDPKIKDIKIFESTELGIVGPLGRGSFGEVNLASWKTAGKTAKSVALKTPNESVDPKLIRKEVHLLKDLCHPNIVSLIGIVLLPGTTLHTLVMGFESFDFQHFGENLKVSSLAAFLRTVDQTDFAGFERFPCFIGRDVASGVAYLHSRNIAHRDLKPQNVLVSNQHYASEPAKRQTCSGVKVWEHDGSSLFVMYNGDHTCLAKQRRATQQDIQKAIRQNPNLPPTQMIVRGMTGQMSGMSPIDWDAIYNLAHQFVDMKKVQRESCRIKEAEMPLGHNFDAVVALKHQCDQKDPFFIFKINNGLMKNGMPTYVFKSSRFLAGIMRSLDRHNANSDWQYTYVHVDTKHNRVRNMKTVTMWAEHPKFGSLICLATMDVDRENTESLVAFWTIINEMLVKFDGQPEPFNPHGWCVDEHPANWASIRQVFGEAACQRVVGCEFHYRQSLNKHAAK
;
A
#
# COMPACT_ATOMS: atom_id res chain seq x y z
N MET A 1 73.67 69.96 -46.46
CA MET A 1 73.99 68.81 -47.34
C MET A 1 74.25 67.62 -46.43
N SER A 2 73.20 66.91 -46.05
CA SER A 2 72.87 65.57 -46.58
C SER A 2 73.94 64.53 -46.25
N SER A 3 73.74 63.77 -45.16
CA SER A 3 74.36 62.46 -44.99
C SER A 3 73.25 61.43 -44.77
N GLU A 4 73.18 60.50 -45.72
CA GLU A 4 72.21 59.43 -45.82
C GLU A 4 72.45 58.31 -44.80
N ALA A 5 71.36 57.66 -44.44
CA ALA A 5 71.29 56.49 -43.59
C ALA A 5 71.86 55.22 -44.25
N ARG A 6 72.44 54.34 -43.44
CA ARG A 6 72.46 52.88 -43.69
C ARG A 6 72.48 52.10 -42.36
N LEU A 7 71.49 51.22 -42.21
CA LEU A 7 71.16 50.41 -41.02
C LEU A 7 72.18 49.29 -40.71
N PRO A 8 72.43 48.98 -39.42
CA PRO A 8 72.95 47.67 -38.99
C PRO A 8 71.83 46.71 -38.53
N GLN A 9 72.11 45.42 -38.68
CA GLN A 9 71.20 44.28 -38.72
C GLN A 9 70.46 43.94 -37.41
N PHE A 10 69.20 43.51 -37.56
CA PHE A 10 68.34 42.93 -36.51
C PHE A 10 68.93 41.63 -35.93
N LYS A 11 69.27 41.62 -34.64
CA LYS A 11 69.36 40.38 -33.83
C LYS A 11 68.00 40.11 -33.19
N ARG A 12 67.46 38.90 -33.40
CA ARG A 12 66.16 38.46 -32.88
C ARG A 12 66.12 38.49 -31.34
N PRO A 13 65.00 38.91 -30.72
CA PRO A 13 64.81 38.83 -29.27
C PRO A 13 64.73 37.38 -28.78
N ARG A 14 65.32 37.12 -27.61
CA ARG A 14 65.23 35.85 -26.89
C ARG A 14 63.77 35.54 -26.53
N GLN A 15 63.37 34.28 -26.70
CA GLN A 15 62.04 33.78 -26.36
C GLN A 15 61.73 34.01 -24.87
N PRO A 16 60.49 34.40 -24.52
CA PRO A 16 60.05 34.47 -23.14
C PRO A 16 59.93 33.07 -22.51
N HIS A 17 60.40 32.99 -21.28
CA HIS A 17 60.43 31.80 -20.43
C HIS A 17 59.07 31.07 -20.36
N HIS A 18 59.14 29.74 -20.35
CA HIS A 18 58.02 28.84 -20.07
C HIS A 18 57.17 29.31 -18.86
N PRO A 19 55.83 29.23 -18.93
CA PRO A 19 55.01 29.40 -17.73
C PRO A 19 55.35 28.27 -16.74
N ALA A 20 55.70 28.67 -15.52
CA ALA A 20 56.01 27.80 -14.41
C ALA A 20 54.92 26.73 -14.25
N SER A 21 55.34 25.47 -14.14
CA SER A 21 54.48 24.37 -13.76
C SER A 21 53.72 24.73 -12.48
N LEU A 22 52.38 24.63 -12.53
CA LEU A 22 51.51 24.71 -11.35
C LEU A 22 52.08 23.82 -10.23
N PRO A 23 52.08 24.28 -8.97
CA PRO A 23 52.62 23.49 -7.88
C PRO A 23 51.85 22.18 -7.78
N LYS A 24 52.56 21.05 -7.90
CA LYS A 24 52.04 19.73 -7.56
C LYS A 24 51.62 19.78 -6.09
N ILE A 25 50.32 19.86 -5.83
CA ILE A 25 49.74 19.78 -4.50
C ILE A 25 50.05 18.38 -3.97
N ARG A 26 51.09 18.25 -3.16
CA ARG A 26 51.34 17.03 -2.39
C ARG A 26 50.38 17.01 -1.20
N PRO A 27 49.81 15.86 -0.82
CA PRO A 27 48.98 15.76 0.35
C PRO A 27 49.82 16.10 1.58
N THR A 28 49.58 17.26 2.19
CA THR A 28 50.19 17.67 3.46
C THR A 28 49.48 17.07 4.66
N ASP A 29 48.39 16.32 4.47
CA ASP A 29 47.63 15.69 5.55
C ASP A 29 48.05 14.22 5.76
N PRO A 30 48.78 13.89 6.84
CA PRO A 30 49.19 12.52 7.15
C PRO A 30 48.01 11.56 7.39
N LYS A 31 46.77 12.04 7.50
CA LYS A 31 45.55 11.24 7.71
C LYS A 31 44.88 10.77 6.41
N ILE A 32 45.33 11.24 5.25
CA ILE A 32 44.87 10.82 3.90
C ILE A 32 46.00 10.04 3.20
N LYS A 33 46.65 9.13 3.93
CA LYS A 33 47.48 8.10 3.30
C LYS A 33 46.56 6.99 2.80
N ASP A 34 46.86 6.46 1.61
CA ASP A 34 46.21 5.29 1.00
C ASP A 34 44.85 5.50 0.30
N ILE A 35 44.45 6.75 0.00
CA ILE A 35 43.24 7.04 -0.81
C ILE A 35 43.66 7.55 -2.20
N LYS A 36 43.03 7.03 -3.27
CA LYS A 36 43.29 7.51 -4.63
C LYS A 36 42.86 8.98 -4.76
N ILE A 37 43.78 9.83 -5.19
CA ILE A 37 43.51 11.21 -5.57
C ILE A 37 43.34 11.25 -7.08
N PHE A 38 42.23 11.79 -7.54
CA PHE A 38 41.92 11.96 -8.96
C PHE A 38 42.29 13.37 -9.41
N GLU A 39 42.90 13.47 -10.59
CA GLU A 39 42.96 14.74 -11.31
C GLU A 39 41.60 15.04 -11.95
N SER A 40 41.22 16.32 -12.03
CA SER A 40 39.94 16.73 -12.62
C SER A 40 39.79 16.30 -14.08
N THR A 41 40.90 16.08 -14.79
CA THR A 41 40.97 15.60 -16.17
C THR A 41 40.63 14.12 -16.32
N GLU A 42 40.73 13.31 -15.26
CA GLU A 42 40.37 11.88 -15.28
C GLU A 42 38.85 11.64 -15.28
N LEU A 43 38.06 12.67 -14.93
CA LEU A 43 36.64 12.60 -14.66
C LEU A 43 35.85 13.55 -15.56
N GLY A 44 35.10 13.00 -16.52
CA GLY A 44 34.21 13.79 -17.37
C GLY A 44 32.82 13.89 -16.74
N ILE A 45 32.38 15.09 -16.34
CA ILE A 45 31.03 15.30 -15.81
C ILE A 45 29.99 15.02 -16.91
N VAL A 46 29.00 14.19 -16.60
CA VAL A 46 27.91 13.81 -17.50
C VAL A 46 26.66 14.64 -17.21
N GLY A 47 26.32 14.83 -15.93
CA GLY A 47 25.15 15.63 -15.54
C GLY A 47 24.81 15.53 -14.06
N PRO A 48 23.85 16.33 -13.57
CA PRO A 48 23.44 16.31 -12.16
C PRO A 48 22.60 15.08 -11.81
N LEU A 49 22.85 14.50 -10.64
CA LEU A 49 22.06 13.40 -10.04
C LEU A 49 21.18 13.89 -8.90
N GLY A 50 21.61 14.91 -8.14
CA GLY A 50 20.83 15.48 -7.06
C GLY A 50 21.50 16.65 -6.34
N ARG A 51 20.70 17.48 -5.68
CA ARG A 51 21.15 18.57 -4.81
C ARG A 51 20.49 18.47 -3.44
N GLY A 52 21.25 18.72 -2.39
CA GLY A 52 20.76 18.73 -1.02
C GLY A 52 21.57 19.65 -0.11
N SER A 53 21.20 19.66 1.17
CA SER A 53 21.87 20.47 2.20
C SER A 53 23.36 20.15 2.35
N PHE A 54 23.74 18.89 2.11
CA PHE A 54 25.12 18.40 2.26
C PHE A 54 26.00 18.60 1.01
N GLY A 55 25.42 19.05 -0.11
CA GLY A 55 26.16 19.19 -1.37
C GLY A 55 25.36 18.82 -2.60
N GLU A 56 26.05 18.83 -3.73
CA GLU A 56 25.54 18.34 -5.00
C GLU A 56 26.22 17.02 -5.41
N VAL A 57 25.46 16.16 -6.07
CA VAL A 57 25.94 14.90 -6.61
C VAL A 57 25.81 14.93 -8.13
N ASN A 58 26.91 14.72 -8.83
CA ASN A 58 26.97 14.69 -10.29
C ASN A 58 27.39 13.30 -10.77
N LEU A 59 26.80 12.82 -11.86
CA LEU A 59 27.28 11.66 -12.59
C LEU A 59 28.52 12.06 -13.38
N ALA A 60 29.56 11.25 -13.32
CA ALA A 60 30.76 11.42 -14.12
C ALA A 60 31.20 10.10 -14.76
N SER A 61 31.92 10.23 -15.87
CA SER A 61 32.58 9.14 -16.57
C SER A 61 34.06 9.15 -16.20
N TRP A 62 34.51 8.09 -15.53
CA TRP A 62 35.91 7.86 -15.23
C TRP A 62 36.55 7.04 -16.35
N LYS A 63 37.47 7.66 -17.09
CA LYS A 63 38.26 6.98 -18.14
C LYS A 63 39.58 6.49 -17.56
N THR A 64 39.81 5.19 -17.65
CA THR A 64 41.13 4.60 -17.40
C THR A 64 41.76 4.25 -18.74
N ALA A 65 43.04 4.56 -18.94
CA ALA A 65 43.73 4.25 -20.20
C ALA A 65 43.54 2.77 -20.58
N GLY A 66 42.98 2.51 -21.77
CA GLY A 66 42.75 1.16 -22.30
C GLY A 66 41.56 0.38 -21.70
N LYS A 67 40.71 0.98 -20.88
CA LYS A 67 39.48 0.35 -20.35
C LYS A 67 38.23 1.13 -20.74
N THR A 68 37.09 0.44 -20.76
CA THR A 68 35.78 1.07 -20.90
C THR A 68 35.56 2.09 -19.79
N ALA A 69 34.97 3.23 -20.14
CA ALA A 69 34.75 4.31 -19.17
C ALA A 69 33.73 3.85 -18.11
N LYS A 70 34.06 4.02 -16.84
CA LYS A 70 33.22 3.60 -15.71
C LYS A 70 32.41 4.78 -15.20
N SER A 71 31.10 4.59 -15.01
CA SER A 71 30.26 5.59 -14.36
C SER A 71 30.58 5.69 -12.86
N VAL A 72 30.73 6.91 -12.36
CA VAL A 72 31.00 7.21 -10.95
C VAL A 72 30.15 8.39 -10.49
N ALA A 73 29.86 8.46 -9.19
CA ALA A 73 29.15 9.57 -8.58
C ALA A 73 30.13 10.52 -7.89
N LEU A 74 30.05 11.81 -8.20
CA LEU A 74 30.86 12.87 -7.62
C LEU A 74 30.01 13.63 -6.61
N LYS A 75 30.30 13.46 -5.32
CA LYS A 75 29.64 14.22 -4.24
C LYS A 75 30.52 15.40 -3.86
N THR A 76 30.10 16.59 -4.29
CA THR A 76 30.78 17.85 -3.98
C THR A 76 30.06 18.52 -2.81
N PRO A 77 30.72 18.71 -1.66
CA PRO A 77 30.11 19.35 -0.50
C PRO A 77 29.85 20.84 -0.76
N ASN A 78 28.80 21.40 -0.14
CA ASN A 78 28.58 22.85 -0.14
C ASN A 78 29.64 23.55 0.72
N GLU A 79 29.97 24.80 0.41
CA GLU A 79 30.95 25.60 1.18
C GLU A 79 30.56 25.78 2.66
N SER A 80 29.26 25.70 2.97
CA SER A 80 28.73 25.81 4.33
C SER A 80 28.93 24.54 5.19
N VAL A 81 29.34 23.42 4.59
CA VAL A 81 29.54 22.15 5.30
C VAL A 81 30.89 22.17 6.03
N ASP A 82 30.89 21.85 7.32
CA ASP A 82 32.13 21.74 8.10
C ASP A 82 33.08 20.71 7.46
N PRO A 83 34.30 21.11 7.03
CA PRO A 83 35.31 20.20 6.49
C PRO A 83 35.62 18.99 7.37
N LYS A 84 35.42 19.09 8.69
CA LYS A 84 35.60 17.96 9.62
C LYS A 84 34.61 16.84 9.38
N LEU A 85 33.37 17.14 8.98
CA LEU A 85 32.35 16.14 8.68
C LEU A 85 32.71 15.35 7.42
N ILE A 86 33.20 16.04 6.39
CA ILE A 86 33.64 15.43 5.14
C ILE A 86 34.85 14.52 5.37
N ARG A 87 35.84 14.98 6.16
CA ARG A 87 37.00 14.15 6.55
C ARG A 87 36.58 12.92 7.33
N LYS A 88 35.60 13.05 8.24
CA LYS A 88 35.04 11.92 8.97
C LYS A 88 34.37 10.93 8.04
N GLU A 89 33.59 11.40 7.06
CA GLU A 89 32.96 10.55 6.04
C GLU A 89 34.00 9.80 5.21
N VAL A 90 35.03 10.49 4.70
CA VAL A 90 36.15 9.87 3.97
C VAL A 90 36.86 8.81 4.82
N HIS A 91 37.15 9.12 6.08
CA HIS A 91 37.83 8.19 6.99
C HIS A 91 36.97 6.97 7.34
N LEU A 92 35.65 7.13 7.43
CA LEU A 92 34.74 6.02 7.65
C LEU A 92 34.65 5.13 6.41
N LEU A 93 34.49 5.72 5.22
CA LEU A 93 34.24 4.99 3.98
C LEU A 93 35.47 4.28 3.42
N LYS A 94 36.69 4.80 3.65
CA LYS A 94 37.92 4.24 3.04
C LYS A 94 38.16 2.77 3.38
N ASP A 95 37.75 2.32 4.56
CA ASP A 95 38.01 0.96 5.05
C ASP A 95 36.78 0.04 4.86
N LEU A 96 35.69 0.55 4.28
CA LEU A 96 34.49 -0.23 4.00
C LEU A 96 34.60 -0.92 2.64
N CYS A 97 34.47 -2.24 2.65
CA CYS A 97 34.48 -3.11 1.49
C CYS A 97 33.42 -4.19 1.68
N HIS A 98 32.21 -3.92 1.19
CA HIS A 98 31.08 -4.83 1.28
C HIS A 98 30.17 -4.61 0.04
N PRO A 99 29.63 -5.67 -0.58
CA PRO A 99 28.81 -5.54 -1.79
C PRO A 99 27.57 -4.65 -1.61
N ASN A 100 27.03 -4.55 -0.40
CA ASN A 100 25.86 -3.72 -0.07
C ASN A 100 26.21 -2.38 0.61
N ILE A 101 27.46 -1.92 0.50
CA ILE A 101 27.89 -0.59 0.94
C ILE A 101 28.57 0.10 -0.23
N VAL A 102 28.18 1.35 -0.51
CA VAL A 102 28.79 2.12 -1.59
C VAL A 102 30.29 2.31 -1.34
N SER A 103 31.11 1.92 -2.31
CA SER A 103 32.56 2.04 -2.20
C SER A 103 33.01 3.48 -2.50
N LEU A 104 33.87 4.01 -1.63
CA LEU A 104 34.67 5.18 -1.93
C LEU A 104 35.80 4.78 -2.87
N ILE A 105 35.79 5.29 -4.10
CA ILE A 105 36.82 5.03 -5.11
C ILE A 105 38.01 5.96 -4.90
N GLY A 106 37.76 7.20 -4.46
CA GLY A 106 38.80 8.16 -4.15
C GLY A 106 38.24 9.57 -3.93
N ILE A 107 39.11 10.56 -4.01
CA ILE A 107 38.76 11.97 -3.81
C ILE A 107 39.36 12.87 -4.90
N VAL A 108 38.72 14.01 -5.15
CA VAL A 108 39.31 15.13 -5.90
C VAL A 108 39.58 16.26 -4.92
N LEU A 109 40.80 16.79 -4.93
CA LEU A 109 41.19 17.93 -4.10
C LEU A 109 40.70 19.22 -4.77
N LEU A 110 39.88 20.00 -4.06
CA LEU A 110 39.46 21.32 -4.53
C LEU A 110 40.56 22.36 -4.25
N PRO A 111 41.08 23.06 -5.27
CA PRO A 111 42.19 24.01 -5.09
C PRO A 111 41.88 25.06 -4.02
N GLY A 112 42.83 25.30 -3.11
CA GLY A 112 42.71 26.34 -2.09
C GLY A 112 41.70 26.06 -0.97
N THR A 113 41.09 24.87 -0.92
CA THR A 113 40.11 24.52 0.12
C THR A 113 40.50 23.25 0.88
N THR A 114 39.90 23.04 2.06
CA THR A 114 39.97 21.77 2.79
C THR A 114 38.84 20.82 2.42
N LEU A 115 38.01 21.20 1.44
CA LEU A 115 36.90 20.42 0.93
C LEU A 115 37.40 19.47 -0.15
N HIS A 116 36.85 18.26 -0.15
CA HIS A 116 37.19 17.23 -1.13
C HIS A 116 35.90 16.73 -1.75
N THR A 117 35.90 16.59 -3.08
CA THR A 117 34.80 15.91 -3.78
C THR A 117 35.04 14.41 -3.66
N LEU A 118 34.04 13.67 -3.18
CA LEU A 118 34.13 12.21 -3.04
C LEU A 118 33.77 11.56 -4.38
N VAL A 119 34.61 10.63 -4.84
CA VAL A 119 34.38 9.79 -6.02
C VAL A 119 33.87 8.43 -5.53
N MET A 120 32.62 8.12 -5.82
CA MET A 120 31.93 6.93 -5.32
C MET A 120 31.46 6.02 -6.46
N GLY A 121 31.21 4.75 -6.14
CA GLY A 121 30.48 3.85 -7.05
C GLY A 121 29.12 4.43 -7.44
N PHE A 122 28.75 4.29 -8.72
CA PHE A 122 27.44 4.69 -9.22
C PHE A 122 26.59 3.45 -9.47
N GLU A 123 25.37 3.45 -8.94
CA GLU A 123 24.39 2.39 -9.11
C GLU A 123 23.07 2.99 -9.63
N SER A 124 22.45 2.30 -10.58
CA SER A 124 21.12 2.64 -11.08
C SER A 124 20.33 1.42 -11.53
N PHE A 125 19.02 1.51 -11.36
CA PHE A 125 18.03 0.58 -11.88
C PHE A 125 17.43 1.18 -13.16
N ASP A 126 17.60 0.44 -14.25
CA ASP A 126 17.09 0.77 -15.58
C ASP A 126 15.77 0.07 -15.84
N PHE A 127 14.69 0.85 -16.01
CA PHE A 127 13.36 0.36 -16.34
C PHE A 127 13.16 0.09 -17.84
N GLN A 128 14.18 0.32 -18.69
CA GLN A 128 14.06 0.09 -20.14
C GLN A 128 13.64 -1.34 -20.47
N HIS A 129 14.07 -2.32 -19.68
CA HIS A 129 13.68 -3.73 -19.81
C HIS A 129 12.18 -3.99 -19.55
N PHE A 130 11.48 -3.02 -18.98
CA PHE A 130 10.05 -3.06 -18.64
C PHE A 130 9.22 -2.11 -19.52
N GLY A 131 9.81 -1.58 -20.60
CA GLY A 131 9.12 -0.70 -21.54
C GLY A 131 9.11 0.78 -21.17
N GLU A 132 9.76 1.16 -20.06
CA GLU A 132 9.85 2.56 -19.61
C GLU A 132 11.26 3.12 -19.82
N ASN A 133 11.38 4.28 -20.46
CA ASN A 133 12.67 4.95 -20.62
C ASN A 133 13.03 5.77 -19.37
N LEU A 134 13.16 5.09 -18.23
CA LEU A 134 13.40 5.69 -16.92
C LEU A 134 14.53 4.96 -16.19
N LYS A 135 15.46 5.74 -15.62
CA LYS A 135 16.50 5.22 -14.71
C LYS A 135 16.36 5.87 -13.34
N VAL A 136 16.44 5.06 -12.29
CA VAL A 136 16.40 5.53 -10.91
C VAL A 136 17.61 5.02 -10.13
N SER A 137 18.10 5.79 -9.17
CA SER A 137 19.29 5.41 -8.38
C SER A 137 18.99 5.15 -6.91
N SER A 138 17.79 5.51 -6.42
CA SER A 138 17.39 5.31 -5.02
C SER A 138 16.15 4.43 -4.89
N LEU A 139 16.07 3.70 -3.79
CA LEU A 139 14.90 2.90 -3.44
C LEU A 139 13.64 3.77 -3.34
N ALA A 140 13.75 4.99 -2.82
CA ALA A 140 12.61 5.92 -2.76
C ALA A 140 12.03 6.23 -4.16
N ALA A 141 12.88 6.45 -5.16
CA ALA A 141 12.44 6.69 -6.53
C ALA A 141 11.88 5.42 -7.17
N PHE A 142 12.55 4.29 -6.96
CA PHE A 142 12.10 2.98 -7.44
C PHE A 142 10.69 2.63 -6.95
N LEU A 143 10.43 2.77 -5.65
CA LEU A 143 9.11 2.45 -5.07
C LEU A 143 8.01 3.35 -5.67
N ARG A 144 8.28 4.66 -5.83
CA ARG A 144 7.31 5.56 -6.48
C ARG A 144 7.01 5.15 -7.91
N THR A 145 8.03 4.73 -8.67
CA THR A 145 7.83 4.27 -10.05
C THR A 145 6.97 3.02 -10.09
N VAL A 146 7.27 2.02 -9.25
CA VAL A 146 6.50 0.75 -9.21
C VAL A 146 5.05 0.99 -8.79
N ASP A 147 4.80 1.85 -7.80
CA ASP A 147 3.44 2.18 -7.35
C ASP A 147 2.57 2.83 -8.44
N GLN A 148 3.18 3.58 -9.36
CA GLN A 148 2.47 4.30 -10.43
C GLN A 148 2.14 3.43 -11.65
N THR A 149 2.84 2.32 -11.83
CA THR A 149 2.86 1.56 -13.10
C THR A 149 2.39 0.12 -12.98
N ASP A 150 2.05 -0.33 -11.75
CA ASP A 150 1.57 -1.69 -11.44
C ASP A 150 2.36 -2.81 -12.15
N PHE A 151 3.69 -2.75 -12.04
CA PHE A 151 4.55 -3.76 -12.65
C PHE A 151 4.42 -5.12 -11.94
N ALA A 152 3.71 -6.06 -12.57
CA ALA A 152 3.73 -7.47 -12.18
C ALA A 152 5.16 -8.04 -12.30
N GLY A 153 5.60 -8.85 -11.32
CA GLY A 153 6.92 -9.48 -11.31
C GLY A 153 7.98 -8.90 -10.36
N PHE A 154 7.67 -7.81 -9.65
CA PHE A 154 8.53 -7.29 -8.58
C PHE A 154 8.22 -7.89 -7.20
N GLU A 155 7.40 -8.95 -7.10
CA GLU A 155 6.92 -9.45 -5.79
C GLU A 155 8.06 -9.94 -4.87
N ARG A 156 9.17 -10.41 -5.46
CA ARG A 156 10.36 -10.86 -4.73
C ARG A 156 11.33 -9.73 -4.36
N PHE A 157 11.21 -8.58 -5.02
CA PHE A 157 12.18 -7.50 -4.95
C PHE A 157 12.31 -6.87 -3.55
N PRO A 158 11.21 -6.64 -2.78
CA PRO A 158 11.31 -6.14 -1.41
C PRO A 158 12.14 -7.04 -0.47
N CYS A 159 12.09 -8.36 -0.66
CA CYS A 159 12.85 -9.30 0.15
C CYS A 159 14.36 -9.21 -0.14
N PHE A 160 14.74 -9.09 -1.41
CA PHE A 160 16.14 -8.90 -1.79
C PHE A 160 16.70 -7.59 -1.25
N ILE A 161 15.94 -6.50 -1.37
CA ILE A 161 16.32 -5.21 -0.80
C ILE A 161 16.50 -5.33 0.72
N GLY A 162 15.54 -5.95 1.42
CA GLY A 162 15.62 -6.15 2.87
C GLY A 162 16.85 -6.94 3.29
N ARG A 163 17.15 -8.05 2.60
CA ARG A 163 18.35 -8.87 2.83
C ARG A 163 19.63 -8.07 2.63
N ASP A 164 19.74 -7.35 1.52
CA ASP A 164 20.93 -6.59 1.15
C ASP A 164 21.18 -5.43 2.12
N VAL A 165 20.13 -4.72 2.51
CA VAL A 165 20.20 -3.67 3.55
C VAL A 165 20.64 -4.27 4.88
N ALA A 166 20.04 -5.39 5.30
CA ALA A 166 20.41 -6.06 6.55
C ALA A 166 21.88 -6.53 6.52
N SER A 167 22.34 -7.09 5.40
CA SER A 167 23.72 -7.52 5.17
C SER A 167 24.70 -6.35 5.31
N GLY A 168 24.43 -5.22 4.64
CA GLY A 168 25.24 -4.00 4.75
C GLY A 168 25.27 -3.43 6.17
N VAL A 169 24.13 -3.39 6.85
CA VAL A 169 24.04 -2.92 8.24
C VAL A 169 24.77 -3.84 9.21
N ALA A 170 24.66 -5.17 9.04
CA ALA A 170 25.37 -6.14 9.87
C ALA A 170 26.90 -5.94 9.76
N TYR A 171 27.40 -5.69 8.55
CA TYR A 171 28.81 -5.37 8.32
C TYR A 171 29.24 -4.05 8.98
N LEU A 172 28.42 -3.00 8.91
CA LEU A 172 28.71 -1.74 9.62
C LEU A 172 28.79 -1.97 11.13
N HIS A 173 27.85 -2.75 11.68
CA HIS A 173 27.83 -3.07 13.10
C HIS A 173 29.03 -3.92 13.54
N SER A 174 29.49 -4.87 12.72
CA SER A 174 30.72 -5.64 13.02
C SER A 174 31.98 -4.76 13.07
N ARG A 175 31.90 -3.53 12.57
CA ARG A 175 32.97 -2.51 12.61
C ARG A 175 32.71 -1.39 13.63
N ASN A 176 31.73 -1.56 14.52
CA ASN A 176 31.30 -0.53 15.48
C ASN A 176 30.83 0.78 14.83
N ILE A 177 30.26 0.71 13.63
CA ILE A 177 29.74 1.87 12.90
C ILE A 177 28.21 1.81 12.88
N ALA A 178 27.56 2.85 13.37
CA ALA A 178 26.11 3.02 13.26
C ALA A 178 25.80 4.02 12.13
N HIS A 179 24.94 3.63 11.17
CA HIS A 179 24.58 4.49 10.03
C HIS A 179 23.80 5.76 10.45
N ARG A 180 22.87 5.63 11.41
CA ARG A 180 22.03 6.70 12.00
C ARG A 180 21.06 7.46 11.08
N ASP A 181 21.17 7.35 9.76
CA ASP A 181 20.22 7.96 8.80
C ASP A 181 19.78 6.95 7.72
N LEU A 182 19.37 5.74 8.12
CA LEU A 182 18.94 4.72 7.17
C LEU A 182 17.51 5.00 6.70
N LYS A 183 17.35 5.38 5.44
CA LYS A 183 16.07 5.71 4.81
C LYS A 183 16.08 5.34 3.32
N PRO A 184 14.93 5.18 2.64
CA PRO A 184 14.87 4.76 1.24
C PRO A 184 15.63 5.67 0.26
N GLN A 185 15.85 6.94 0.59
CA GLN A 185 16.67 7.86 -0.21
C GLN A 185 18.17 7.52 -0.17
N ASN A 186 18.63 6.88 0.90
CA ASN A 186 20.03 6.50 1.12
C ASN A 186 20.31 5.02 0.74
N VAL A 187 19.31 4.28 0.27
CA VAL A 187 19.49 2.92 -0.27
C VAL A 187 19.53 3.02 -1.78
N LEU A 188 20.69 2.70 -2.37
CA LEU A 188 20.87 2.68 -3.81
C LEU A 188 20.31 1.39 -4.41
N VAL A 189 19.82 1.46 -5.65
CA VAL A 189 19.26 0.30 -6.37
C VAL A 189 20.00 0.07 -7.68
N SER A 190 20.16 -1.20 -8.05
CA SER A 190 20.75 -1.62 -9.32
C SER A 190 19.96 -2.76 -9.96
N ASN A 191 20.13 -2.97 -11.26
CA ASN A 191 19.54 -4.12 -11.94
C ASN A 191 20.16 -5.47 -11.52
N GLN A 192 21.11 -5.54 -10.58
CA GLN A 192 21.84 -6.78 -10.24
C GLN A 192 20.91 -7.95 -9.84
N HIS A 193 19.83 -7.66 -9.12
CA HIS A 193 18.81 -8.65 -8.74
C HIS A 193 17.90 -9.09 -9.89
N TYR A 194 17.97 -8.41 -11.03
CA TYR A 194 17.27 -8.72 -12.27
C TYR A 194 18.20 -9.28 -13.37
N ALA A 195 19.48 -8.90 -13.33
CA ALA A 195 20.48 -9.18 -14.37
C ALA A 195 21.30 -10.46 -14.12
N SER A 196 21.10 -11.16 -12.99
CA SER A 196 21.72 -12.46 -12.75
C SER A 196 20.84 -13.58 -13.30
N GLU A 197 21.25 -14.02 -14.49
CA GLU A 197 20.74 -15.08 -15.37
C GLU A 197 19.58 -14.70 -16.32
N PRO A 198 19.78 -14.77 -17.66
CA PRO A 198 18.65 -14.89 -18.56
C PRO A 198 17.90 -16.16 -18.17
N ALA A 199 16.59 -16.06 -17.95
CA ALA A 199 15.76 -17.21 -17.63
C ALA A 199 16.01 -18.32 -18.65
N LYS A 200 16.79 -19.35 -18.25
CA LYS A 200 16.98 -20.54 -19.09
C LYS A 200 15.60 -21.15 -19.27
N ARG A 201 15.12 -21.18 -20.51
CA ARG A 201 13.86 -21.84 -20.85
C ARG A 201 14.05 -23.33 -20.60
N GLN A 202 13.70 -23.78 -19.40
CA GLN A 202 13.79 -25.18 -19.03
C GLN A 202 12.63 -25.91 -19.70
N THR A 203 12.94 -26.67 -20.76
CA THR A 203 11.95 -27.49 -21.47
C THR A 203 11.51 -28.63 -20.57
N CYS A 204 10.26 -28.58 -20.12
CA CYS A 204 9.63 -29.62 -19.31
C CYS A 204 8.91 -30.61 -20.22
N SER A 205 9.24 -31.89 -20.11
CA SER A 205 8.57 -33.00 -20.81
C SER A 205 7.15 -33.27 -20.31
N GLY A 206 6.79 -32.74 -19.13
CA GLY A 206 5.45 -32.88 -18.56
C GLY A 206 4.36 -32.18 -19.38
N VAL A 207 3.44 -32.97 -19.93
CA VAL A 207 2.25 -32.50 -20.66
C VAL A 207 1.08 -32.42 -19.68
N LYS A 208 0.40 -31.26 -19.64
CA LYS A 208 -0.83 -31.08 -18.86
C LYS A 208 -2.00 -31.67 -19.64
N VAL A 209 -2.53 -32.78 -19.17
CA VAL A 209 -3.75 -33.42 -19.66
C VAL A 209 -4.91 -33.04 -18.75
N TRP A 210 -6.07 -32.82 -19.32
CA TRP A 210 -7.25 -32.46 -18.55
C TRP A 210 -8.46 -33.18 -19.13
N GLU A 211 -9.24 -33.78 -18.24
CA GLU A 211 -10.43 -34.55 -18.54
C GLU A 211 -11.58 -34.01 -17.70
N HIS A 212 -12.78 -33.95 -18.29
CA HIS A 212 -13.96 -33.38 -17.66
C HIS A 212 -15.09 -34.39 -17.66
N ASP A 213 -15.58 -34.77 -16.47
CA ASP A 213 -16.59 -35.81 -16.31
C ASP A 213 -18.04 -35.26 -16.23
N GLY A 214 -18.21 -33.95 -16.40
CA GLY A 214 -19.50 -33.28 -16.28
C GLY A 214 -19.73 -32.57 -14.94
N SER A 215 -18.99 -32.94 -13.88
CA SER A 215 -19.09 -32.31 -12.56
C SER A 215 -17.76 -31.75 -12.05
N SER A 216 -16.65 -32.30 -12.54
CA SER A 216 -15.30 -32.01 -12.07
C SER A 216 -14.31 -31.99 -13.23
N LEU A 217 -13.30 -31.13 -13.10
CA LEU A 217 -12.15 -31.11 -14.01
C LEU A 217 -10.97 -31.85 -13.38
N PHE A 218 -10.60 -32.98 -13.97
CA PHE A 218 -9.39 -33.71 -13.63
C PHE A 218 -8.24 -33.14 -14.43
N VAL A 219 -7.23 -32.62 -13.75
CA VAL A 219 -5.99 -32.15 -14.38
C VAL A 219 -4.88 -33.09 -13.96
N MET A 220 -4.31 -33.78 -14.93
CA MET A 220 -3.17 -34.68 -14.76
C MET A 220 -1.95 -34.08 -15.46
N TYR A 221 -0.78 -34.30 -14.90
CA TYR A 221 0.48 -33.98 -15.55
C TYR A 221 1.18 -35.30 -15.89
N ASN A 222 1.39 -35.55 -17.18
CA ASN A 222 2.00 -36.78 -17.67
C ASN A 222 3.44 -36.51 -18.14
N GLY A 223 4.41 -37.25 -17.61
CA GLY A 223 5.84 -37.14 -17.93
C GLY A 223 6.70 -36.59 -16.78
N ASP A 224 8.02 -36.80 -16.87
CA ASP A 224 8.98 -36.33 -15.88
C ASP A 224 9.12 -34.81 -15.95
N HIS A 225 8.93 -34.15 -14.80
CA HIS A 225 9.09 -32.71 -14.68
C HIS A 225 10.55 -32.34 -14.41
N THR A 226 11.17 -31.60 -15.35
CA THR A 226 12.50 -31.00 -15.15
C THR A 226 12.42 -29.59 -14.56
N CYS A 227 11.23 -28.98 -14.52
CA CYS A 227 11.02 -27.66 -13.95
C CYS A 227 11.08 -27.70 -12.41
N LEU A 228 11.71 -26.68 -11.81
CA LEU A 228 11.63 -26.47 -10.35
C LEU A 228 10.15 -26.42 -9.96
N ALA A 229 9.72 -27.36 -9.11
CA ALA A 229 8.34 -27.42 -8.66
C ALA A 229 7.92 -26.04 -8.13
N LYS A 230 6.85 -25.47 -8.71
CA LYS A 230 6.23 -24.28 -8.13
C LYS A 230 5.92 -24.63 -6.68
N GLN A 231 6.64 -23.98 -5.77
CA GLN A 231 6.51 -24.20 -4.33
C GLN A 231 5.04 -24.19 -3.95
N ARG A 232 4.64 -25.22 -3.19
CA ARG A 232 3.26 -25.47 -2.76
C ARG A 232 2.72 -24.17 -2.17
N ARG A 233 1.70 -23.58 -2.81
CA ARG A 233 0.99 -22.43 -2.26
C ARG A 233 0.51 -22.79 -0.86
N ALA A 234 0.74 -21.90 0.10
CA ALA A 234 0.27 -22.06 1.47
C ALA A 234 -1.19 -22.53 1.46
N THR A 235 -1.43 -23.71 2.03
CA THR A 235 -2.78 -24.21 2.15
C THR A 235 -3.50 -23.42 3.23
N GLN A 236 -4.82 -23.42 3.20
CA GLN A 236 -5.60 -22.72 4.22
C GLN A 236 -5.30 -23.23 5.63
N GLN A 237 -4.96 -24.51 5.77
CA GLN A 237 -4.59 -25.14 7.03
C GLN A 237 -3.28 -24.59 7.60
N ASP A 238 -2.28 -24.32 6.75
CA ASP A 238 -0.99 -23.77 7.16
C ASP A 238 -1.16 -22.36 7.77
N ILE A 239 -2.00 -21.54 7.13
CA ILE A 239 -2.33 -20.17 7.58
C ILE A 239 -3.09 -20.22 8.92
N GLN A 240 -4.08 -21.12 9.04
CA GLN A 240 -4.86 -21.29 10.27
C GLN A 240 -4.00 -21.72 11.46
N LYS A 241 -3.07 -22.65 11.24
CA LYS A 241 -2.16 -23.14 12.29
C LYS A 241 -1.26 -22.01 12.82
N ALA A 242 -0.70 -21.19 11.92
CA ALA A 242 0.15 -20.07 12.30
C ALA A 242 -0.58 -18.99 13.11
N ILE A 243 -1.83 -18.69 12.75
CA ILE A 243 -2.68 -17.72 13.47
C ILE A 243 -3.02 -18.23 14.86
N ARG A 244 -3.43 -19.51 15.00
CA ARG A 244 -3.74 -20.11 16.31
C ARG A 244 -2.57 -20.10 17.28
N GLN A 245 -1.34 -20.25 16.77
CA GLN A 245 -0.13 -20.22 17.60
C GLN A 245 0.26 -18.80 18.05
N ASN A 246 -0.27 -17.74 17.42
CA ASN A 246 0.09 -16.35 17.69
C ASN A 246 -1.13 -15.39 17.62
N PRO A 247 -2.14 -15.58 18.49
CA PRO A 247 -3.47 -14.95 18.34
C PRO A 247 -3.47 -13.42 18.48
N ASN A 248 -2.53 -12.86 19.26
CA ASN A 248 -2.51 -11.43 19.60
C ASN A 248 -1.53 -10.60 18.75
N LEU A 249 -0.90 -11.20 17.74
CA LEU A 249 0.09 -10.51 16.91
C LEU A 249 -0.53 -10.07 15.57
N PRO A 250 -0.31 -8.82 15.14
CA PRO A 250 -0.60 -8.40 13.77
C PRO A 250 0.13 -9.31 12.77
N PRO A 251 -0.45 -9.59 11.58
CA PRO A 251 0.18 -10.45 10.57
C PRO A 251 1.63 -10.08 10.25
N THR A 252 1.93 -8.79 10.15
CA THR A 252 3.29 -8.29 9.92
C THR A 252 4.25 -8.66 11.07
N GLN A 253 3.77 -8.63 12.31
CA GLN A 253 4.56 -9.03 13.49
C GLN A 253 4.66 -10.55 13.63
N MET A 254 3.66 -11.32 13.18
CA MET A 254 3.76 -12.79 13.11
C MET A 254 4.86 -13.22 12.14
N ILE A 255 4.96 -12.56 10.98
CA ILE A 255 6.03 -12.77 10.00
C ILE A 255 7.39 -12.46 10.64
N VAL A 256 7.54 -11.27 11.22
CA VAL A 256 8.79 -10.85 11.86
C VAL A 256 9.18 -11.80 12.99
N ARG A 257 8.21 -12.25 13.81
CA ARG A 257 8.45 -13.18 14.92
C ARG A 257 8.79 -14.59 14.44
N GLY A 258 8.16 -15.07 13.37
CA GLY A 258 8.48 -16.35 12.75
C GLY A 258 9.88 -16.35 12.13
N MET A 259 10.22 -15.27 11.40
CA MET A 259 11.55 -15.06 10.83
C MET A 259 12.62 -14.97 11.92
N THR A 260 12.41 -14.13 12.93
CA THR A 260 13.36 -13.99 14.05
C THR A 260 13.50 -15.28 14.85
N GLY A 261 12.43 -16.07 15.00
CA GLY A 261 12.47 -17.40 15.62
C GLY A 261 13.31 -18.42 14.85
N GLN A 262 13.25 -18.43 13.51
CA GLN A 262 14.11 -19.29 12.69
C GLN A 262 15.57 -18.80 12.64
N MET A 263 15.78 -17.48 12.66
CA MET A 263 17.11 -16.88 12.70
C MET A 263 17.84 -17.07 14.04
N SER A 264 17.11 -17.31 15.13
CA SER A 264 17.70 -17.43 16.48
C SER A 264 18.17 -18.85 16.85
N GLY A 265 18.09 -19.82 15.93
CA GLY A 265 18.43 -21.22 16.24
C GLY A 265 19.15 -22.04 15.17
N MET A 266 19.45 -21.50 13.98
CA MET A 266 20.07 -22.29 12.89
C MET A 266 21.31 -21.62 12.29
N SER A 267 22.41 -22.37 12.24
CA SER A 267 23.57 -22.11 11.38
C SER A 267 23.78 -23.33 10.48
N PRO A 268 23.75 -23.20 9.15
CA PRO A 268 23.52 -21.99 8.36
C PRO A 268 22.06 -21.52 8.39
N ILE A 269 21.84 -20.22 8.20
CA ILE A 269 20.50 -19.63 8.03
C ILE A 269 19.94 -20.10 6.68
N ASP A 270 18.85 -20.87 6.71
CA ASP A 270 18.12 -21.30 5.52
C ASP A 270 17.26 -20.14 4.99
N TRP A 271 17.84 -19.38 4.07
CA TRP A 271 17.17 -18.25 3.43
C TRP A 271 15.97 -18.68 2.60
N ASP A 272 15.95 -19.90 2.06
CA ASP A 272 14.82 -20.42 1.30
C ASP A 272 13.65 -20.74 2.24
N ALA A 273 13.90 -21.31 3.42
CA ALA A 273 12.87 -21.50 4.45
C ALA A 273 12.27 -20.16 4.93
N ILE A 274 13.11 -19.16 5.19
CA ILE A 274 12.66 -17.81 5.58
C ILE A 274 11.86 -17.15 4.46
N TYR A 275 12.32 -17.30 3.21
CA TYR A 275 11.65 -16.79 2.01
C TYR A 275 10.28 -17.46 1.80
N ASN A 276 10.20 -18.78 1.99
CA ASN A 276 8.95 -19.53 1.89
C ASN A 276 7.98 -19.14 2.99
N LEU A 277 8.45 -18.94 4.23
CA LEU A 277 7.64 -18.41 5.31
C LEU A 277 7.12 -17.00 4.98
N ALA A 278 7.99 -16.10 4.49
CA ALA A 278 7.58 -14.78 4.03
C ALA A 278 6.47 -14.86 2.98
N HIS A 279 6.68 -15.67 1.94
CA HIS A 279 5.75 -15.86 0.84
C HIS A 279 4.43 -16.53 1.21
N GLN A 280 4.40 -17.37 2.24
CA GLN A 280 3.14 -17.89 2.81
C GLN A 280 2.25 -16.75 3.33
N PHE A 281 2.85 -15.63 3.76
CA PHE A 281 2.14 -14.46 4.26
C PHE A 281 2.13 -13.24 3.31
N VAL A 282 2.77 -13.33 2.14
CA VAL A 282 2.82 -12.24 1.13
C VAL A 282 1.44 -11.90 0.59
N ASP A 283 0.51 -12.86 0.55
CA ASP A 283 -0.90 -12.52 0.33
C ASP A 283 -1.50 -11.98 1.64
N MET A 284 -1.04 -10.79 2.02
CA MET A 284 -1.54 -10.04 3.17
C MET A 284 -3.06 -9.96 3.14
N LYS A 285 -3.67 -9.90 1.95
CA LYS A 285 -5.13 -9.90 1.80
C LYS A 285 -5.74 -11.24 2.18
N LYS A 286 -5.13 -12.39 1.84
CA LYS A 286 -5.58 -13.73 2.24
C LYS A 286 -5.32 -14.01 3.72
N VAL A 287 -4.18 -13.58 4.26
CA VAL A 287 -3.88 -13.69 5.70
C VAL A 287 -4.79 -12.79 6.52
N GLN A 288 -5.05 -11.55 6.08
CA GLN A 288 -6.04 -10.69 6.71
C GLN A 288 -7.45 -11.27 6.59
N ARG A 289 -7.83 -11.84 5.44
CA ARG A 289 -9.12 -12.52 5.28
C ARG A 289 -9.24 -13.71 6.22
N GLU A 290 -8.21 -14.54 6.36
CA GLU A 290 -8.25 -15.71 7.24
C GLU A 290 -8.10 -15.34 8.73
N SER A 291 -7.30 -14.34 9.08
CA SER A 291 -7.23 -13.78 10.43
C SER A 291 -8.55 -13.10 10.80
N CYS A 292 -9.20 -12.42 9.85
CA CYS A 292 -10.57 -11.93 10.00
C CYS A 292 -11.54 -13.10 10.16
N ARG A 293 -11.41 -14.18 9.38
CA ARG A 293 -12.26 -15.38 9.45
C ARG A 293 -12.11 -16.18 10.76
N ILE A 294 -10.89 -16.25 11.31
CA ILE A 294 -10.61 -16.87 12.61
C ILE A 294 -11.08 -15.95 13.75
N LYS A 295 -10.85 -14.64 13.64
CA LYS A 295 -11.47 -13.65 14.52
C LYS A 295 -12.99 -13.65 14.42
N GLU A 296 -13.58 -13.92 13.26
CA GLU A 296 -15.01 -14.10 13.03
C GLU A 296 -15.54 -15.42 13.63
N ALA A 297 -14.69 -16.45 13.75
CA ALA A 297 -15.05 -17.72 14.38
C ALA A 297 -14.99 -17.66 15.92
N GLU A 298 -14.06 -16.86 16.49
CA GLU A 298 -13.94 -16.65 17.95
C GLU A 298 -14.71 -15.40 18.44
N MET A 299 -15.00 -14.45 17.56
CA MET A 299 -15.78 -13.22 17.81
C MET A 299 -16.67 -12.89 16.59
N PRO A 300 -17.85 -13.52 16.45
CA PRO A 300 -18.72 -13.39 15.28
C PRO A 300 -19.29 -11.98 15.06
N LEU A 301 -19.14 -11.09 16.03
CA LEU A 301 -19.61 -9.70 15.99
C LEU A 301 -18.41 -8.77 16.15
N GLY A 302 -17.77 -8.42 15.04
CA GLY A 302 -16.59 -7.55 14.96
C GLY A 302 -16.84 -6.07 15.31
N HIS A 303 -17.68 -5.80 16.30
CA HIS A 303 -17.93 -4.46 16.84
C HIS A 303 -17.66 -4.48 18.33
N ASN A 304 -16.92 -3.48 18.80
CA ASN A 304 -16.99 -3.13 20.21
C ASN A 304 -18.37 -2.50 20.42
N PHE A 305 -19.39 -3.33 20.66
CA PHE A 305 -20.76 -2.86 20.94
C PHE A 305 -20.74 -1.86 22.10
N ASP A 306 -19.79 -1.98 23.03
CA ASP A 306 -19.60 -1.01 24.12
C ASP A 306 -19.22 0.38 23.57
N ALA A 307 -18.48 0.47 22.46
CA ALA A 307 -18.20 1.74 21.78
C ALA A 307 -19.45 2.32 21.09
N VAL A 308 -20.32 1.48 20.52
CA VAL A 308 -21.59 1.92 19.92
C VAL A 308 -22.59 2.35 21.01
N VAL A 309 -22.61 1.65 22.14
CA VAL A 309 -23.39 2.00 23.34
C VAL A 309 -22.88 3.31 23.94
N ALA A 310 -21.56 3.51 24.04
CA ALA A 310 -20.97 4.77 24.47
C ALA A 310 -21.31 5.93 23.52
N LEU A 311 -21.26 5.69 22.19
CA LEU A 311 -21.67 6.68 21.20
C LEU A 311 -23.17 7.00 21.32
N LYS A 312 -24.01 5.99 21.53
CA LYS A 312 -25.45 6.18 21.79
C LYS A 312 -25.67 7.10 22.99
N HIS A 313 -24.97 6.89 24.10
CA HIS A 313 -25.10 7.76 25.28
C HIS A 313 -24.74 9.23 24.97
N GLN A 314 -23.75 9.47 24.12
CA GLN A 314 -23.41 10.83 23.66
C GLN A 314 -24.46 11.40 22.70
N CYS A 315 -24.99 10.58 21.79
CA CYS A 315 -26.05 10.97 20.87
C CYS A 315 -27.36 11.29 21.60
N ASP A 316 -27.71 10.54 22.64
CA ASP A 316 -28.95 10.71 23.42
C ASP A 316 -29.02 12.08 24.11
N GLN A 317 -27.88 12.73 24.37
CA GLN A 317 -27.82 14.11 24.88
C GLN A 317 -28.21 15.16 23.84
N LYS A 318 -28.11 14.84 22.54
CA LYS A 318 -28.44 15.75 21.43
C LYS A 318 -29.78 15.42 20.80
N ASP A 319 -29.97 14.16 20.44
CA ASP A 319 -31.20 13.62 19.87
C ASP A 319 -31.30 12.12 20.22
N PRO A 320 -32.29 11.70 21.03
CA PRO A 320 -32.45 10.30 21.46
C PRO A 320 -32.82 9.34 20.33
N PHE A 321 -33.04 9.84 19.11
CA PHE A 321 -33.40 9.07 17.93
C PHE A 321 -32.22 8.78 16.98
N PHE A 322 -31.05 9.42 17.18
CA PHE A 322 -29.86 9.20 16.33
C PHE A 322 -29.39 7.75 16.33
N ILE A 323 -29.33 7.13 17.50
CA ILE A 323 -29.15 5.69 17.65
C ILE A 323 -30.27 5.20 18.56
N PHE A 324 -31.42 4.89 17.97
CA PHE A 324 -32.64 4.63 18.72
C PHE A 324 -32.57 3.31 19.49
N LYS A 325 -32.18 2.21 18.81
CA LYS A 325 -32.14 0.88 19.41
C LYS A 325 -30.95 0.06 18.91
N ILE A 326 -30.35 -0.70 19.83
CA ILE A 326 -29.21 -1.58 19.59
C ILE A 326 -29.56 -2.96 20.15
N ASN A 327 -29.32 -4.01 19.39
CA ASN A 327 -29.36 -5.39 19.86
C ASN A 327 -28.09 -6.10 19.42
N ASN A 328 -27.34 -6.63 20.39
CA ASN A 328 -26.08 -7.33 20.15
C ASN A 328 -26.26 -8.86 19.94
N GLY A 329 -27.49 -9.36 19.87
CA GLY A 329 -27.78 -10.78 19.63
C GLY A 329 -27.41 -11.74 20.77
N LEU A 330 -26.65 -11.29 21.77
CA LEU A 330 -26.14 -12.10 22.88
C LEU A 330 -27.15 -12.29 24.01
N MET A 331 -28.18 -11.43 24.11
CA MET A 331 -29.07 -11.37 25.26
C MET A 331 -30.42 -12.09 25.08
N LYS A 332 -30.76 -12.57 23.87
CA LYS A 332 -32.00 -13.35 23.61
C LYS A 332 -31.78 -14.36 22.48
N ASN A 333 -31.93 -15.65 22.79
CA ASN A 333 -31.89 -16.77 21.85
C ASN A 333 -32.72 -16.46 20.58
N GLY A 334 -32.06 -16.20 19.45
CA GLY A 334 -32.67 -16.11 18.12
C GLY A 334 -33.07 -14.72 17.61
N MET A 335 -32.81 -13.62 18.33
CA MET A 335 -33.10 -12.27 17.81
C MET A 335 -31.95 -11.74 16.92
N PRO A 336 -32.24 -11.07 15.78
CA PRO A 336 -31.22 -10.57 14.88
C PRO A 336 -30.38 -9.48 15.55
N THR A 337 -29.10 -9.41 15.17
CA THR A 337 -28.21 -8.34 15.63
C THR A 337 -28.48 -7.10 14.82
N TYR A 338 -28.76 -5.97 15.48
CA TYR A 338 -29.06 -4.73 14.75
C TYR A 338 -28.61 -3.45 15.45
N VAL A 339 -28.38 -2.41 14.65
CA VAL A 339 -28.22 -1.01 15.09
C VAL A 339 -29.13 -0.13 14.24
N PHE A 340 -30.17 0.44 14.84
CA PHE A 340 -31.14 1.31 14.16
C PHE A 340 -30.81 2.79 14.38
N LYS A 341 -30.83 3.58 13.28
CA LYS A 341 -30.46 5.00 13.26
C LYS A 341 -31.53 5.81 12.51
N SER A 342 -31.94 6.93 13.09
CA SER A 342 -32.83 7.94 12.49
C SER A 342 -32.59 9.29 13.15
N SER A 343 -33.59 10.17 13.26
CA SER A 343 -33.54 11.40 14.06
C SER A 343 -34.96 11.87 14.40
N ARG A 344 -35.09 12.78 15.36
CA ARG A 344 -36.38 13.39 15.72
C ARG A 344 -37.02 14.09 14.52
N PHE A 345 -36.21 14.74 13.69
CA PHE A 345 -36.65 15.39 12.46
C PHE A 345 -37.23 14.38 11.45
N LEU A 346 -36.53 13.25 11.24
CA LEU A 346 -36.96 12.22 10.31
C LEU A 346 -38.20 11.48 10.81
N ALA A 347 -38.36 11.27 12.12
CA ALA A 347 -39.58 10.73 12.72
C ALA A 347 -40.81 11.62 12.43
N GLY A 348 -40.64 12.94 12.45
CA GLY A 348 -41.68 13.89 12.03
C GLY A 348 -42.09 13.70 10.56
N ILE A 349 -41.12 13.53 9.66
CA ILE A 349 -41.40 13.23 8.25
C ILE A 349 -42.13 11.88 8.10
N MET A 350 -41.72 10.86 8.87
CA MET A 350 -42.40 9.56 8.87
C MET A 350 -43.87 9.66 9.30
N ARG A 351 -44.23 10.51 10.27
CA ARG A 351 -45.65 10.75 10.60
C ARG A 351 -46.39 11.53 9.52
N SER A 352 -45.72 12.44 8.83
CA SER A 352 -46.29 13.12 7.67
C SER A 352 -46.59 12.16 6.51
N LEU A 353 -45.91 11.01 6.41
CA LEU A 353 -46.18 9.98 5.40
C LEU A 353 -47.47 9.19 5.67
N ASP A 354 -48.11 9.34 6.83
CA ASP A 354 -49.35 8.62 7.12
C ASP A 354 -50.43 8.99 6.10
N ARG A 355 -50.97 7.97 5.43
CA ARG A 355 -51.98 8.12 4.38
C ARG A 355 -53.32 8.70 4.86
N HIS A 356 -53.58 8.71 6.16
CA HIS A 356 -54.77 9.33 6.74
C HIS A 356 -54.55 10.78 7.18
N ASN A 357 -53.32 11.29 7.05
CA ASN A 357 -52.98 12.67 7.36
C ASN A 357 -53.32 13.59 6.18
N ALA A 358 -54.61 13.94 6.07
CA ALA A 358 -55.17 14.78 5.00
C ALA A 358 -54.47 16.13 4.78
N ASN A 359 -53.69 16.60 5.77
CA ASN A 359 -53.00 17.89 5.77
C ASN A 359 -51.52 17.79 5.38
N SER A 360 -51.05 16.63 4.93
CA SER A 360 -49.65 16.39 4.59
C SER A 360 -49.42 16.25 3.09
N ASP A 361 -48.47 17.03 2.57
CA ASP A 361 -47.96 16.90 1.19
C ASP A 361 -47.32 15.52 0.92
N TRP A 362 -47.07 14.73 1.96
CA TRP A 362 -46.39 13.43 1.91
C TRP A 362 -47.35 12.22 1.89
N GLN A 363 -48.65 12.43 2.05
CA GLN A 363 -49.65 11.34 2.21
C GLN A 363 -49.78 10.39 0.99
N TYR A 364 -49.24 10.80 -0.16
CA TYR A 364 -49.23 10.02 -1.41
C TYR A 364 -47.85 9.45 -1.74
N THR A 365 -46.86 9.67 -0.89
CA THR A 365 -45.48 9.26 -1.14
C THR A 365 -45.27 7.79 -0.74
N TYR A 366 -44.68 7.02 -1.65
CA TYR A 366 -44.21 5.67 -1.36
C TYR A 366 -42.91 5.71 -0.55
N VAL A 367 -42.77 4.75 0.37
CA VAL A 367 -41.47 4.50 1.00
C VAL A 367 -40.69 3.46 0.20
N HIS A 368 -39.44 3.76 -0.10
CA HIS A 368 -38.54 2.86 -0.80
C HIS A 368 -37.63 2.16 0.20
N VAL A 369 -37.64 0.83 0.21
CA VAL A 369 -36.77 0.04 1.07
C VAL A 369 -35.78 -0.73 0.21
N ASP A 370 -34.51 -0.59 0.54
CA ASP A 370 -33.41 -1.24 -0.15
C ASP A 370 -32.36 -1.71 0.85
N THR A 371 -31.83 -2.91 0.64
CA THR A 371 -30.77 -3.47 1.48
C THR A 371 -29.44 -3.42 0.73
N LYS A 372 -28.54 -2.57 1.20
CA LYS A 372 -27.21 -2.41 0.58
C LYS A 372 -26.17 -3.28 1.27
N HIS A 373 -25.45 -4.04 0.45
CA HIS A 373 -24.23 -4.73 0.86
C HIS A 373 -23.05 -3.73 0.88
N ASN A 374 -22.11 -3.90 1.82
CA ASN A 374 -20.81 -3.20 1.92
C ASN A 374 -20.78 -1.82 2.59
N ARG A 375 -21.85 -1.32 3.21
CA ARG A 375 -21.77 -0.07 4.00
C ARG A 375 -21.08 -0.26 5.35
N VAL A 376 -21.35 -1.37 6.02
CA VAL A 376 -20.70 -1.80 7.26
C VAL A 376 -20.08 -3.16 7.02
N ARG A 377 -18.82 -3.34 7.45
CA ARG A 377 -18.09 -4.59 7.23
C ARG A 377 -18.84 -5.75 7.90
N ASN A 378 -19.16 -6.79 7.12
CA ASN A 378 -19.86 -7.99 7.55
C ASN A 378 -21.32 -7.78 8.04
N MET A 379 -21.93 -6.63 7.78
CA MET A 379 -23.35 -6.37 8.01
C MET A 379 -24.02 -5.87 6.72
N LYS A 380 -25.31 -6.12 6.59
CA LYS A 380 -26.15 -5.51 5.57
C LYS A 380 -26.81 -4.26 6.15
N THR A 381 -26.98 -3.20 5.36
CA THR A 381 -27.68 -1.99 5.81
C THR A 381 -29.01 -1.89 5.10
N VAL A 382 -30.10 -2.11 5.83
CA VAL A 382 -31.46 -1.82 5.38
C VAL A 382 -31.65 -0.31 5.42
N THR A 383 -32.13 0.28 4.33
CA THR A 383 -32.35 1.71 4.23
C THR A 383 -33.75 2.01 3.75
N MET A 384 -34.44 2.93 4.43
CA MET A 384 -35.75 3.44 4.02
C MET A 384 -35.62 4.88 3.52
N TRP A 385 -36.18 5.14 2.35
CA TRP A 385 -36.16 6.43 1.68
C TRP A 385 -37.59 6.89 1.36
N ALA A 386 -37.78 8.20 1.27
CA ALA A 386 -38.96 8.79 0.66
C ALA A 386 -38.56 9.93 -0.25
N GLU A 387 -39.29 10.12 -1.34
CA GLU A 387 -39.10 11.24 -2.24
C GLU A 387 -39.79 12.49 -1.68
N HIS A 388 -39.06 13.61 -1.62
CA HIS A 388 -39.64 14.87 -1.15
C HIS A 388 -40.65 15.41 -2.18
N PRO A 389 -41.93 15.60 -1.82
CA PRO A 389 -43.02 15.88 -2.76
C PRO A 389 -42.82 17.18 -3.56
N LYS A 390 -42.11 18.17 -3.01
CA LYS A 390 -41.82 19.45 -3.69
C LYS A 390 -40.49 19.51 -4.44
N PHE A 391 -39.52 18.64 -4.09
CA PHE A 391 -38.13 18.78 -4.57
C PHE A 391 -37.66 17.56 -5.38
N GLY A 392 -38.43 16.47 -5.40
CA GLY A 392 -38.07 15.22 -6.10
C GLY A 392 -36.81 14.54 -5.56
N SER A 393 -36.24 15.02 -4.45
CA SER A 393 -35.02 14.48 -3.85
C SER A 393 -35.36 13.33 -2.91
N LEU A 394 -34.60 12.23 -3.00
CA LEU A 394 -34.71 11.12 -2.06
C LEU A 394 -34.08 11.48 -0.70
N ILE A 395 -34.84 11.30 0.37
CA ILE A 395 -34.42 11.52 1.75
C ILE A 395 -34.33 10.17 2.46
N CYS A 396 -33.19 9.88 3.09
CA CYS A 396 -33.03 8.69 3.92
C CYS A 396 -33.71 8.92 5.28
N LEU A 397 -34.78 8.18 5.55
CA LEU A 397 -35.57 8.32 6.77
C LEU A 397 -35.03 7.46 7.91
N ALA A 398 -34.58 6.25 7.60
CA ALA A 398 -34.02 5.33 8.58
C ALA A 398 -32.98 4.42 7.94
N THR A 399 -32.00 4.02 8.76
CA THR A 399 -31.05 2.97 8.41
C THR A 399 -30.95 1.96 9.55
N MET A 400 -30.82 0.69 9.20
CA MET A 400 -30.57 -0.37 10.17
C MET A 400 -29.50 -1.31 9.67
N ASP A 401 -28.40 -1.39 10.40
CA ASP A 401 -27.35 -2.37 10.14
C ASP A 401 -27.80 -3.69 10.76
N VAL A 402 -27.82 -4.77 9.98
CA VAL A 402 -28.23 -6.13 10.38
C VAL A 402 -27.20 -7.19 9.99
N ASP A 403 -27.11 -8.27 10.73
CA ASP A 403 -26.22 -9.40 10.40
C ASP A 403 -26.70 -10.17 9.15
N ARG A 404 -28.01 -10.36 9.03
CA ARG A 404 -28.65 -11.05 7.90
C ARG A 404 -29.90 -10.33 7.45
N GLU A 405 -30.15 -10.36 6.15
CA GLU A 405 -31.43 -9.93 5.56
C GLU A 405 -32.31 -11.16 5.42
N ASN A 406 -33.19 -11.31 6.39
CA ASN A 406 -34.23 -12.32 6.44
C ASN A 406 -35.52 -11.66 6.95
N THR A 407 -36.60 -12.43 7.01
CA THR A 407 -37.89 -11.92 7.47
C THR A 407 -37.80 -11.36 8.89
N GLU A 408 -37.06 -12.00 9.79
CA GLU A 408 -36.91 -11.58 11.20
C GLU A 408 -36.25 -10.20 11.33
N SER A 409 -35.18 -9.96 10.59
CA SER A 409 -34.48 -8.66 10.57
C SER A 409 -35.36 -7.55 10.01
N LEU A 410 -36.16 -7.83 8.97
CA LEU A 410 -37.06 -6.84 8.40
C LEU A 410 -38.30 -6.61 9.29
N VAL A 411 -38.81 -7.64 9.96
CA VAL A 411 -39.85 -7.49 11.00
C VAL A 411 -39.33 -6.63 12.14
N ALA A 412 -38.09 -6.86 12.58
CA ALA A 412 -37.45 -6.01 13.58
C ALA A 412 -37.34 -4.55 13.09
N PHE A 413 -36.97 -4.33 11.82
CA PHE A 413 -36.88 -2.99 11.23
C PHE A 413 -38.19 -2.22 11.38
N TRP A 414 -39.31 -2.82 10.95
CA TRP A 414 -40.64 -2.19 11.02
C TRP A 414 -41.15 -2.03 12.45
N THR A 415 -40.90 -3.02 13.31
CA THR A 415 -41.29 -2.96 14.72
C THR A 415 -40.57 -1.81 15.44
N ILE A 416 -39.27 -1.63 15.16
CA ILE A 416 -38.48 -0.54 15.74
C ILE A 416 -38.95 0.81 15.24
N ILE A 417 -39.34 0.94 13.97
CA ILE A 417 -39.96 2.17 13.45
C ILE A 417 -41.24 2.48 14.23
N ASN A 418 -42.13 1.51 14.43
CA ASN A 418 -43.37 1.72 15.19
C ASN A 418 -43.08 2.13 16.64
N GLU A 419 -42.16 1.45 17.33
CA GLU A 419 -41.72 1.84 18.68
C GLU A 419 -41.16 3.27 18.72
N MET A 420 -40.38 3.64 17.69
CA MET A 420 -39.78 4.97 17.56
C MET A 420 -40.86 6.04 17.41
N LEU A 421 -41.85 5.79 16.56
CA LEU A 421 -42.95 6.71 16.31
C LEU A 421 -43.84 6.88 17.53
N VAL A 422 -44.17 5.79 18.23
CA VAL A 422 -44.89 5.84 19.52
C VAL A 422 -44.10 6.68 20.54
N LYS A 423 -42.76 6.54 20.60
CA LYS A 423 -41.94 7.37 21.49
C LYS A 423 -41.87 8.84 21.04
N PHE A 424 -42.03 9.13 19.76
CA PHE A 424 -41.93 10.47 19.20
C PHE A 424 -43.15 11.34 19.53
N ASP A 425 -44.36 10.81 19.37
CA ASP A 425 -45.62 11.57 19.54
C ASP A 425 -46.65 10.94 20.49
N GLY A 426 -46.37 9.76 21.04
CA GLY A 426 -47.27 9.05 21.97
C GLY A 426 -48.43 8.32 21.30
N GLN A 427 -48.54 8.35 19.96
CA GLN A 427 -49.67 7.79 19.22
C GLN A 427 -49.46 6.30 18.94
N PRO A 428 -50.39 5.40 19.33
CA PRO A 428 -50.23 3.95 19.21
C PRO A 428 -50.37 3.44 17.76
N GLU A 429 -50.80 4.28 16.83
CA GLU A 429 -51.02 3.93 15.44
C GLU A 429 -49.70 3.51 14.77
N PRO A 430 -49.68 2.35 14.09
CA PRO A 430 -48.50 1.88 13.38
C PRO A 430 -48.21 2.78 12.18
N PHE A 431 -46.95 2.75 11.74
CA PHE A 431 -46.54 3.42 10.52
C PHE A 431 -47.37 2.96 9.31
N ASN A 432 -48.06 3.90 8.66
CA ASN A 432 -49.02 3.58 7.60
C ASN A 432 -48.82 4.48 6.37
N PRO A 433 -47.73 4.28 5.61
CA PRO A 433 -47.47 5.05 4.41
C PRO A 433 -48.50 4.77 3.31
N HIS A 434 -48.48 5.59 2.26
CA HIS A 434 -49.29 5.36 1.06
C HIS A 434 -49.05 3.95 0.47
N GLY A 435 -47.79 3.53 0.40
CA GLY A 435 -47.39 2.18 -0.01
C GLY A 435 -45.89 1.95 0.15
N TRP A 436 -45.46 0.72 -0.12
CA TRP A 436 -44.06 0.29 0.02
C TRP A 436 -43.50 -0.10 -1.35
N CYS A 437 -42.41 0.53 -1.76
CA CYS A 437 -41.62 0.15 -2.91
C CYS A 437 -40.44 -0.70 -2.44
N VAL A 438 -40.44 -1.98 -2.80
CA VAL A 438 -39.43 -2.97 -2.36
C VAL A 438 -38.94 -3.80 -3.54
N ASP A 439 -37.83 -4.52 -3.37
CA ASP A 439 -37.39 -5.53 -4.33
C ASP A 439 -38.25 -6.81 -4.23
N GLU A 440 -38.04 -7.76 -5.15
CA GLU A 440 -38.80 -9.02 -5.19
C GLU A 440 -38.37 -10.03 -4.11
N HIS A 441 -37.57 -9.63 -3.12
CA HIS A 441 -37.12 -10.55 -2.09
C HIS A 441 -38.30 -10.95 -1.18
N PRO A 442 -38.63 -12.26 -1.02
CA PRO A 442 -39.83 -12.71 -0.29
C PRO A 442 -39.90 -12.23 1.17
N ALA A 443 -38.74 -11.97 1.79
CA ALA A 443 -38.65 -11.46 3.14
C ALA A 443 -39.28 -10.06 3.31
N ASN A 444 -39.22 -9.20 2.28
CA ASN A 444 -39.84 -7.87 2.34
C ASN A 444 -41.35 -7.99 2.47
N TRP A 445 -41.97 -8.81 1.61
CA TRP A 445 -43.42 -9.02 1.63
C TRP A 445 -43.88 -9.73 2.90
N ALA A 446 -43.15 -10.76 3.35
CA ALA A 446 -43.45 -11.47 4.59
C ALA A 446 -43.35 -10.55 5.83
N SER A 447 -42.35 -9.65 5.87
CA SER A 447 -42.18 -8.72 6.99
C SER A 447 -43.31 -7.68 7.06
N ILE A 448 -43.73 -7.13 5.92
CA ILE A 448 -44.82 -6.16 5.84
C ILE A 448 -46.14 -6.81 6.25
N ARG A 449 -46.41 -8.03 5.76
CA ARG A 449 -47.58 -8.82 6.17
C ARG A 449 -47.62 -9.02 7.67
N GLN A 450 -46.50 -9.44 8.25
CA GLN A 450 -46.44 -9.79 9.67
C GLN A 450 -46.63 -8.57 10.58
N VAL A 451 -46.14 -7.39 10.18
CA VAL A 451 -46.19 -6.18 11.02
C VAL A 451 -47.43 -5.32 10.75
N PHE A 452 -47.89 -5.23 9.50
CA PHE A 452 -48.96 -4.33 9.09
C PHE A 452 -50.22 -5.04 8.55
N GLY A 453 -50.20 -6.38 8.44
CA GLY A 453 -51.33 -7.20 8.01
C GLY A 453 -51.52 -7.30 6.50
N GLU A 454 -52.48 -8.13 6.07
CA GLU A 454 -52.72 -8.46 4.65
C GLU A 454 -53.13 -7.25 3.82
N ALA A 455 -53.86 -6.30 4.41
CA ALA A 455 -54.27 -5.09 3.72
C ALA A 455 -53.07 -4.23 3.27
N ALA A 456 -51.96 -4.25 4.02
CA ALA A 456 -50.74 -3.54 3.66
C ALA A 456 -50.06 -4.16 2.43
N CYS A 457 -50.10 -5.48 2.30
CA CYS A 457 -49.51 -6.22 1.17
C CYS A 457 -50.09 -5.82 -0.19
N GLN A 458 -51.35 -5.36 -0.23
CA GLN A 458 -52.00 -4.86 -1.46
C GLN A 458 -51.41 -3.54 -1.96
N ARG A 459 -50.63 -2.83 -1.12
CA ARG A 459 -49.97 -1.55 -1.45
C ARG A 459 -48.45 -1.70 -1.60
N VAL A 460 -47.97 -2.94 -1.69
CA VAL A 460 -46.56 -3.21 -1.98
C VAL A 460 -46.37 -3.24 -3.49
N VAL A 461 -45.43 -2.44 -3.98
CA VAL A 461 -45.08 -2.33 -5.40
C VAL A 461 -43.61 -2.69 -5.60
N GLY A 462 -43.30 -3.30 -6.74
CA GLY A 462 -41.91 -3.59 -7.13
C GLY A 462 -41.20 -2.36 -7.70
N CYS A 463 -39.88 -2.29 -7.55
CA CYS A 463 -39.07 -1.25 -8.18
C CYS A 463 -38.75 -1.60 -9.65
N GLU A 464 -39.15 -0.74 -10.61
CA GLU A 464 -38.90 -0.93 -12.06
C GLU A 464 -37.40 -1.09 -12.41
N PHE A 465 -36.52 -0.42 -11.65
CA PHE A 465 -35.06 -0.49 -11.84
C PHE A 465 -34.48 -1.86 -11.46
N HIS A 466 -34.99 -2.48 -10.39
CA HIS A 466 -34.59 -3.83 -9.97
C HIS A 466 -35.28 -4.93 -10.76
N TYR A 467 -36.50 -4.70 -11.28
CA TYR A 467 -37.16 -5.58 -12.25
C TYR A 467 -36.27 -5.83 -13.49
N ARG A 468 -35.64 -4.77 -14.04
CA ARG A 468 -34.67 -4.91 -15.15
C ARG A 468 -33.37 -5.64 -14.76
N GLN A 469 -32.87 -5.48 -13.54
CA GLN A 469 -31.67 -6.19 -13.08
C GLN A 469 -31.92 -7.68 -12.77
N SER A 470 -33.12 -8.03 -12.29
CA SER A 470 -33.51 -9.41 -11.98
C SER A 470 -33.65 -10.26 -13.25
N LEU A 471 -34.25 -9.70 -14.31
CA LEU A 471 -34.31 -10.32 -15.65
C LEU A 471 -32.91 -10.60 -16.22
N ASN A 472 -31.98 -9.65 -16.08
CA ASN A 472 -30.61 -9.82 -16.58
C ASN A 472 -29.80 -10.86 -15.78
N LYS A 473 -30.08 -11.04 -14.49
CA LYS A 473 -29.45 -12.10 -13.66
C LYS A 473 -30.01 -13.49 -13.97
N HIS A 474 -31.28 -13.59 -14.35
CA HIS A 474 -31.89 -14.87 -14.74
C HIS A 474 -31.60 -15.25 -16.21
N ALA A 475 -31.30 -14.30 -17.08
CA ALA A 475 -30.82 -14.58 -18.44
C ALA A 475 -29.35 -15.03 -18.50
N ALA A 476 -28.60 -14.87 -17.40
CA ALA A 476 -27.18 -15.25 -17.28
C ALA A 476 -26.95 -16.54 -16.48
N LYS A 477 -28.01 -17.28 -16.16
CA LYS A 477 -27.97 -18.68 -15.70
C LYS A 477 -28.58 -19.54 -16.79
#